data_AF-A0A9D8FEC2-F1
#
_entry.id   AF-A0A9D8FEC2-F1
#
_cell.length_a   1.000
_cell.length_b   1.000
_cell.length_c   1.000
_cell.angle_alpha   90.00
_cell.angle_beta   90.00
_cell.angle_gamma   90.00
#
_symmetry.space_group_name_H-M   'P 1'
#
loop_
_entity.id
_entity.type
_entity.pdbx_description
1 polymer ?
#
loop_
_entity_poly.entity_id
_entity_poly.type
_entity_poly.pdbx_seq_one_letter_code
_entity_poly.pdbx_strand_id
1 'polypeptide(L)'
;MQSIRRFTLAMVLLSGDWSSDCRAQTALADRPRHVPAGFSLQWQPNFDDDAILQQLEFTDAKAWRRNTHEGRAVLELVGNSRYTSKVRSPSSIALLTTRRFGDFLLEAELLQTGRDYGHRDLCLFFGFQDPGHYYYVHFASKTDPEANQIFIVNEKPFTKISTKTTAGSHWGQNQWHRVRVQRIGNKISVWFDDMTTPAMLAEDASFGAGYLGFGSYNDSGMFAQVRVWAPAVEEVERNRDLFKAKAATRSAFDGEFRPLFKSGSLGGWRALNMSDWSIEDSAIRGQSNPRNPCALNQFLVCRTPAGTRSNPGLRNGILLGFETALSTAIHARARGYTDRGDSALGGPRVRVF
;
A
#
# COMPACT_ATOMS: atom_id res chain seq x y z
N MET A 1 -15.11 -47.24 -49.18
CA MET A 1 -15.70 -46.77 -47.90
C MET A 1 -14.90 -47.37 -46.76
N GLN A 2 -14.51 -46.54 -45.80
CA GLN A 2 -13.32 -46.66 -44.94
C GLN A 2 -13.28 -47.91 -44.03
N SER A 3 -12.13 -48.59 -43.99
CA SER A 3 -11.83 -49.64 -43.02
C SER A 3 -11.48 -49.01 -41.66
N ILE A 4 -12.24 -49.37 -40.63
CA ILE A 4 -11.93 -49.02 -39.24
C ILE A 4 -10.79 -49.93 -38.75
N ARG A 5 -9.60 -49.37 -38.54
CA ARG A 5 -8.48 -50.07 -37.87
C ARG A 5 -8.62 -49.88 -36.36
N ARG A 6 -8.83 -50.98 -35.64
CA ARG A 6 -8.72 -51.04 -34.17
C ARG A 6 -7.25 -51.23 -33.79
N PHE A 7 -6.73 -50.41 -32.88
CA PHE A 7 -5.42 -50.63 -32.26
C PHE A 7 -5.61 -50.86 -30.76
N THR A 8 -5.02 -51.96 -30.28
CA THR A 8 -4.94 -52.35 -28.88
C THR A 8 -3.67 -51.72 -28.30
N LEU A 9 -3.81 -50.87 -27.27
CA LEU A 9 -2.66 -50.31 -26.55
C LEU A 9 -2.30 -51.25 -25.39
N ALA A 10 -1.17 -51.94 -25.50
CA ALA A 10 -0.59 -52.69 -24.39
C ALA A 10 0.17 -51.72 -23.48
N MET A 11 -0.30 -51.57 -22.24
CA MET A 11 0.35 -50.74 -21.22
C MET A 11 1.38 -51.60 -20.48
N VAL A 12 2.68 -51.40 -20.76
CA VAL A 12 3.77 -52.06 -20.03
C VAL A 12 4.10 -51.20 -18.81
N LEU A 13 3.80 -51.70 -17.61
CA LEU A 13 4.26 -51.10 -16.36
C LEU A 13 5.70 -51.55 -16.10
N LEU A 14 6.66 -50.65 -16.28
CA LEU A 14 8.02 -50.82 -15.79
C LEU A 14 8.09 -50.21 -14.39
N SER A 15 8.16 -51.06 -13.37
CA SER A 15 8.54 -50.68 -12.01
C SER A 15 10.03 -50.37 -11.98
N GLY A 16 10.39 -49.09 -11.94
CA GLY A 16 11.74 -48.63 -11.66
C GLY A 16 11.68 -47.63 -10.52
N ASP A 17 12.37 -47.93 -9.43
CA ASP A 17 12.57 -47.03 -8.29
C ASP A 17 13.26 -45.76 -8.76
N TRP A 18 12.49 -44.68 -8.90
CA TRP A 18 13.04 -43.34 -9.06
C TRP A 18 13.45 -42.84 -7.68
N SER A 19 14.75 -42.93 -7.40
CA SER A 19 15.34 -42.26 -6.25
C SER A 19 14.99 -40.77 -6.29
N SER A 20 14.51 -40.28 -5.17
CA SER A 20 14.19 -38.89 -4.87
C SER A 20 15.40 -37.94 -4.92
N ASP A 21 16.56 -38.40 -5.37
CA ASP A 21 17.83 -37.67 -5.31
C ASP A 21 18.12 -36.83 -6.57
N CYS A 22 17.40 -37.02 -7.67
CA CYS A 22 17.66 -36.26 -8.90
C CYS A 22 17.07 -34.83 -8.90
N ARG A 23 16.15 -34.49 -7.96
CA ARG A 23 15.57 -33.13 -7.87
C ARG A 23 16.39 -32.15 -7.02
N ALA A 24 17.29 -32.64 -6.17
CA ALA A 24 18.10 -31.76 -5.30
C ALA A 24 19.38 -31.25 -5.98
N GLN A 25 19.89 -31.95 -7.01
CA GLN A 25 21.17 -31.61 -7.64
C GLN A 25 21.08 -30.57 -8.75
N THR A 26 19.91 -30.30 -9.31
CA THR A 26 19.76 -29.32 -10.42
C THR A 26 19.68 -27.86 -9.94
N ALA A 27 19.47 -27.60 -8.65
CA ALA A 27 19.32 -26.22 -8.14
C ALA A 27 20.64 -25.58 -7.65
N LEU A 28 21.73 -26.35 -7.57
CA LEU A 28 23.05 -25.87 -7.10
C LEU A 28 23.94 -25.34 -8.23
N ALA A 29 23.60 -25.61 -9.48
CA ALA A 29 24.38 -25.20 -10.65
C ALA A 29 23.81 -23.92 -11.28
N ASP A 30 24.20 -22.75 -10.74
CA ASP A 30 24.36 -21.44 -11.44
C ASP A 30 24.33 -20.23 -10.50
N ARG A 31 24.44 -20.43 -9.19
CA ARG A 31 24.53 -19.28 -8.28
C ARG A 31 25.86 -18.53 -8.50
N PRO A 32 25.85 -17.23 -8.86
CA PRO A 32 27.08 -16.47 -9.05
C PRO A 32 27.95 -16.47 -7.78
N ARG A 33 29.28 -16.48 -7.95
CA ARG A 33 30.23 -16.61 -6.83
C ARG A 33 30.10 -15.51 -5.76
N HIS A 34 29.63 -14.32 -6.15
CA HIS A 34 29.45 -13.20 -5.24
C HIS A 34 28.16 -13.29 -4.40
N VAL A 35 27.24 -14.21 -4.73
CA VAL A 35 26.01 -14.42 -3.96
C VAL A 35 26.35 -15.24 -2.71
N PRO A 36 26.03 -14.76 -1.50
CA PRO A 36 26.36 -15.45 -0.24
C PRO A 36 25.84 -16.89 -0.16
N ALA A 37 26.54 -17.76 0.57
CA ALA A 37 26.10 -19.12 0.90
C ALA A 37 24.64 -19.14 1.42
N GLY A 38 23.82 -20.09 0.97
CA GLY A 38 22.42 -20.22 1.37
C GLY A 38 21.42 -19.28 0.68
N PHE A 39 21.88 -18.27 -0.08
CA PHE A 39 20.99 -17.39 -0.82
C PHE A 39 20.59 -18.03 -2.15
N SER A 40 19.33 -17.85 -2.54
CA SER A 40 18.77 -18.24 -3.83
C SER A 40 18.02 -17.06 -4.45
N LEU A 41 17.78 -17.09 -5.78
CA LEU A 41 17.09 -16.00 -6.48
C LEU A 41 15.62 -15.99 -6.03
N GLN A 42 15.20 -14.89 -5.41
CA GLN A 42 13.85 -14.73 -4.87
C GLN A 42 12.98 -13.81 -5.73
N TRP A 43 13.59 -12.89 -6.48
CA TRP A 43 12.83 -11.99 -7.35
C TRP A 43 13.69 -11.44 -8.47
N GLN A 44 13.14 -11.44 -9.68
CA GLN A 44 13.72 -10.87 -10.89
C GLN A 44 12.55 -10.37 -11.75
N PRO A 45 12.24 -9.06 -11.72
CA PRO A 45 11.11 -8.52 -12.46
C PRO A 45 11.37 -8.54 -13.97
N ASN A 46 10.31 -8.81 -14.73
CA ASN A 46 10.27 -8.52 -16.15
C ASN A 46 9.59 -7.17 -16.36
N PHE A 47 10.34 -6.13 -16.74
CA PHE A 47 9.76 -4.80 -16.97
C PHE A 47 9.05 -4.64 -18.31
N ASP A 48 9.10 -5.65 -19.20
CA ASP A 48 8.26 -5.66 -20.41
C ASP A 48 6.82 -6.09 -20.12
N ASP A 49 6.58 -6.72 -18.97
CA ASP A 49 5.27 -7.28 -18.60
C ASP A 49 4.51 -6.35 -17.64
N ASP A 50 3.29 -5.96 -18.00
CA ASP A 50 2.37 -5.16 -17.17
C ASP A 50 2.11 -5.77 -15.78
N ALA A 51 2.23 -7.10 -15.65
CA ALA A 51 2.08 -7.80 -14.38
C ALA A 51 3.03 -7.28 -13.30
N ILE A 52 4.18 -6.69 -13.67
CA ILE A 52 5.11 -6.11 -12.69
C ILE A 52 4.50 -4.96 -11.89
N LEU A 53 3.64 -4.15 -12.52
CA LEU A 53 2.95 -3.04 -11.87
C LEU A 53 1.94 -3.54 -10.82
N GLN A 54 1.58 -4.82 -10.87
CA GLN A 54 0.76 -5.45 -9.86
C GLN A 54 1.53 -5.87 -8.60
N GLN A 55 2.86 -5.85 -8.64
CA GLN A 55 3.72 -6.18 -7.51
C GLN A 55 4.25 -4.92 -6.79
N LEU A 56 4.22 -3.78 -7.46
CA LEU A 56 4.77 -2.52 -6.99
C LEU A 56 3.69 -1.59 -6.45
N GLU A 57 4.01 -0.82 -5.42
CA GLU A 57 3.24 0.31 -4.94
C GLU A 57 4.06 1.59 -5.10
N PHE A 58 3.42 2.69 -5.50
CA PHE A 58 4.10 3.92 -5.88
C PHE A 58 3.64 5.09 -5.03
N THR A 59 4.55 6.00 -4.69
CA THR A 59 4.16 7.27 -4.05
C THR A 59 3.34 8.16 -4.99
N ASP A 60 3.64 8.14 -6.30
CA ASP A 60 2.81 8.71 -7.37
C ASP A 60 2.96 7.87 -8.64
N ALA A 61 2.01 6.97 -8.92
CA ALA A 61 2.07 6.10 -10.10
C ALA A 61 2.18 6.86 -11.44
N LYS A 62 1.77 8.14 -11.51
CA LYS A 62 1.87 8.94 -12.74
C LYS A 62 3.28 9.41 -13.05
N ALA A 63 4.19 9.38 -12.07
CA ALA A 63 5.60 9.71 -12.25
C ALA A 63 6.40 8.52 -12.82
N TRP A 64 5.79 7.35 -12.94
CA TRP A 64 6.46 6.12 -13.34
C TRP A 64 5.86 5.55 -14.62
N ARG A 65 6.71 4.93 -15.43
CA ARG A 65 6.28 4.11 -16.56
C ARG A 65 7.23 2.95 -16.80
N ARG A 66 6.75 1.93 -17.49
CA ARG A 66 7.64 0.98 -18.16
C ARG A 66 8.07 1.60 -19.48
N ASN A 67 9.28 1.30 -19.90
CA ASN A 67 9.84 1.76 -21.17
C ASN A 67 10.86 0.74 -21.69
N THR A 68 11.25 0.88 -22.96
CA THR A 68 12.41 0.20 -23.52
C THR A 68 13.47 1.25 -23.85
N HIS A 69 14.64 1.18 -23.21
CA HIS A 69 15.75 2.10 -23.46
C HIS A 69 16.96 1.31 -23.94
N GLU A 70 17.46 1.61 -25.14
CA GLU A 70 18.60 0.91 -25.76
C GLU A 70 18.43 -0.63 -25.75
N GLY A 71 17.21 -1.11 -26.05
CA GLY A 71 16.88 -2.53 -26.06
C GLY A 71 16.72 -3.19 -24.69
N ARG A 72 16.74 -2.42 -23.59
CA ARG A 72 16.49 -2.92 -22.23
C ARG A 72 15.09 -2.56 -21.77
N ALA A 73 14.40 -3.52 -21.18
CA ALA A 73 13.19 -3.28 -20.41
C ALA A 73 13.53 -2.51 -19.13
N VAL A 74 12.89 -1.37 -18.89
CA VAL A 74 13.17 -0.51 -17.74
C VAL A 74 11.90 -0.10 -17.01
N LEU A 75 12.03 0.11 -15.71
CA LEU A 75 11.12 0.97 -14.94
C LEU A 75 11.73 2.38 -14.91
N GLU A 76 11.02 3.35 -15.47
CA GLU A 76 11.45 4.73 -15.61
C GLU A 76 10.68 5.65 -14.67
N LEU A 77 11.41 6.43 -13.88
CA LEU A 77 10.92 7.58 -13.15
C LEU A 77 11.08 8.81 -14.04
N VAL A 78 9.99 9.29 -14.65
CA VAL A 78 10.03 10.38 -15.63
C VAL A 78 10.17 11.77 -15.01
N GLY A 79 9.91 11.89 -13.71
CA GLY A 79 9.99 13.14 -12.97
C GLY A 79 9.55 13.01 -11.52
N ASN A 80 9.43 14.13 -10.82
CA ASN A 80 9.13 14.12 -9.39
C ASN A 80 7.70 13.65 -9.09
N SER A 81 7.58 12.79 -8.09
CA SER A 81 6.29 12.34 -7.58
C SER A 81 5.56 13.44 -6.84
N ARG A 82 4.24 13.53 -7.01
CA ARG A 82 3.38 14.38 -6.18
C ARG A 82 3.03 13.65 -4.89
N TYR A 83 3.99 13.63 -3.98
CA TYR A 83 3.86 12.98 -2.68
C TYR A 83 4.48 13.85 -1.59
N THR A 84 3.73 14.08 -0.52
CA THR A 84 4.23 14.75 0.68
C THR A 84 4.59 13.70 1.72
N SER A 85 5.88 13.51 1.94
CA SER A 85 6.37 12.60 2.96
C SER A 85 6.04 13.09 4.37
N LYS A 86 5.87 12.15 5.32
CA LYS A 86 5.58 12.47 6.73
C LYS A 86 6.71 13.28 7.39
N VAL A 87 7.93 13.00 6.98
CA VAL A 87 9.17 13.67 7.39
C VAL A 87 9.99 13.98 6.15
N ARG A 88 10.97 14.89 6.23
CA ARG A 88 11.84 15.18 5.09
C ARG A 88 12.60 13.90 4.68
N SER A 89 12.27 13.36 3.50
CA SER A 89 12.74 12.08 2.97
C SER A 89 12.48 12.01 1.45
N PRO A 90 12.97 10.96 0.75
CA PRO A 90 12.71 10.82 -0.68
C PRO A 90 11.22 10.84 -1.05
N SER A 91 10.90 11.49 -2.16
CA SER A 91 9.51 11.73 -2.60
C SER A 91 9.02 10.73 -3.64
N SER A 92 9.92 10.20 -4.47
CA SER A 92 9.60 9.24 -5.53
C SER A 92 10.02 7.84 -5.10
N ILE A 93 9.06 6.95 -4.87
CA ILE A 93 9.30 5.57 -4.44
C ILE A 93 8.42 4.62 -5.25
N ALA A 94 9.03 3.57 -5.80
CA ALA A 94 8.39 2.38 -6.33
C ALA A 94 8.82 1.19 -5.46
N LEU A 95 7.89 0.61 -4.70
CA LEU A 95 8.17 -0.36 -3.64
C LEU A 95 7.56 -1.72 -3.97
N LEU A 96 8.34 -2.80 -3.88
CA LEU A 96 7.85 -4.18 -4.01
C LEU A 96 7.04 -4.55 -2.77
N THR A 97 5.71 -4.52 -2.86
CA THR A 97 4.81 -4.71 -1.69
C THR A 97 4.18 -6.08 -1.58
N THR A 98 4.60 -7.04 -2.41
CA THR A 98 4.15 -8.45 -2.35
C THR A 98 5.08 -9.35 -1.55
N ARG A 99 6.26 -8.86 -1.15
CA ARG A 99 7.32 -9.65 -0.51
C ARG A 99 8.16 -8.80 0.43
N ARG A 100 8.56 -9.36 1.56
CA ARG A 100 9.46 -8.74 2.54
C ARG A 100 10.74 -9.57 2.70
N PHE A 101 11.85 -8.88 2.91
CA PHE A 101 13.19 -9.46 2.95
C PHE A 101 13.92 -9.01 4.21
N GLY A 102 14.51 -9.96 4.95
CA GLY A 102 15.45 -9.71 6.04
C GLY A 102 16.86 -9.53 5.49
N ASP A 103 17.62 -10.62 5.46
CA ASP A 103 18.89 -10.69 4.75
C ASP A 103 18.66 -10.76 3.24
N PHE A 104 19.39 -9.96 2.47
CA PHE A 104 19.25 -9.91 1.02
C PHE A 104 20.52 -9.43 0.33
N LEU A 105 20.60 -9.76 -0.95
CA LEU A 105 21.49 -9.17 -1.94
C LEU A 105 20.60 -8.65 -3.06
N LEU A 106 20.60 -7.34 -3.30
CA LEU A 106 19.89 -6.70 -4.39
C LEU A 106 20.92 -6.16 -5.37
N GLU A 107 20.77 -6.50 -6.65
CA GLU A 107 21.53 -5.94 -7.76
C GLU A 107 20.59 -5.24 -8.72
N ALA A 108 21.08 -4.16 -9.33
CA ALA A 108 20.36 -3.42 -10.37
C ALA A 108 21.36 -2.70 -11.29
N GLU A 109 20.87 -2.32 -12.47
CA GLU A 109 21.49 -1.30 -13.32
C GLU A 109 20.68 -0.01 -13.22
N LEU A 110 21.37 1.11 -13.00
CA LEU A 110 20.78 2.44 -12.81
C LEU A 110 21.29 3.41 -13.88
N LEU A 111 20.40 4.23 -14.42
CA LEU A 111 20.76 5.35 -15.31
C LEU A 111 20.06 6.62 -14.83
N GLN A 112 20.84 7.65 -14.53
CA GLN A 112 20.31 8.94 -14.09
C GLN A 112 20.05 9.86 -15.30
N THR A 113 18.86 10.43 -15.38
CA THR A 113 18.41 11.23 -16.55
C THR A 113 18.18 12.71 -16.24
N GLY A 114 18.35 13.13 -14.99
CA GLY A 114 18.23 14.51 -14.57
C GLY A 114 19.45 15.37 -14.93
N ARG A 115 19.39 16.64 -14.51
CA ARG A 115 20.49 17.60 -14.71
C ARG A 115 21.71 17.22 -13.88
N ASP A 116 22.91 17.60 -14.31
CA ASP A 116 24.12 17.42 -13.53
C ASP A 116 24.23 18.44 -12.38
N TYR A 117 24.30 17.95 -11.14
CA TYR A 117 24.56 18.73 -9.93
C TYR A 117 24.97 17.81 -8.77
N GLY A 118 25.36 18.40 -7.63
CA GLY A 118 25.95 17.65 -6.50
C GLY A 118 25.02 16.60 -5.88
N HIS A 119 23.73 16.93 -5.69
CA HIS A 119 22.76 16.03 -5.07
C HIS A 119 22.01 15.15 -6.08
N ARG A 120 22.37 15.24 -7.37
CA ARG A 120 21.80 14.39 -8.42
C ARG A 120 21.79 12.93 -8.01
N ASP A 121 20.61 12.34 -7.87
CA ASP A 121 20.50 11.02 -7.22
C ASP A 121 19.61 10.00 -7.93
N LEU A 122 19.85 8.74 -7.54
CA LEU A 122 18.85 7.68 -7.47
C LEU A 122 18.99 6.97 -6.12
N CYS A 123 17.91 6.35 -5.67
CA CYS A 123 17.79 5.71 -4.37
C CYS A 123 17.37 4.24 -4.48
N LEU A 124 17.87 3.42 -3.55
CA LEU A 124 17.40 2.05 -3.31
C LEU A 124 16.91 1.92 -1.86
N PHE A 125 15.71 1.38 -1.68
CA PHE A 125 15.02 1.30 -0.39
C PHE A 125 15.04 -0.14 0.14
N PHE A 126 15.19 -0.30 1.46
CA PHE A 126 15.20 -1.61 2.09
C PHE A 126 14.83 -1.53 3.58
N GLY A 127 14.47 -2.68 4.16
CA GLY A 127 13.94 -2.73 5.53
C GLY A 127 12.69 -1.86 5.70
N PHE A 128 11.97 -1.59 4.60
CA PHE A 128 10.87 -0.63 4.59
C PHE A 128 9.65 -1.23 5.29
N GLN A 129 9.24 -0.63 6.41
CA GLN A 129 8.10 -1.07 7.20
C GLN A 129 6.85 -0.28 6.81
N ASP A 130 6.98 1.04 6.79
CA ASP A 130 5.96 2.01 6.43
C ASP A 130 6.61 3.36 6.07
N PRO A 131 5.87 4.37 5.58
CA PRO A 131 6.43 5.65 5.14
C PRO A 131 7.17 6.50 6.19
N GLY A 132 7.23 6.08 7.46
CA GLY A 132 8.05 6.69 8.51
C GLY A 132 9.24 5.84 8.97
N HIS A 133 9.41 4.62 8.45
CA HIS A 133 10.33 3.61 8.98
C HIS A 133 10.98 2.79 7.86
N TYR A 134 12.16 3.20 7.40
CA TYR A 134 12.90 2.50 6.36
C TYR A 134 14.36 2.94 6.27
N TYR A 135 15.17 2.14 5.59
CA TYR A 135 16.48 2.56 5.12
C TYR A 135 16.44 2.91 3.64
N TYR A 136 17.36 3.77 3.21
CA TYR A 136 17.66 3.93 1.80
C TYR A 136 19.14 4.23 1.57
N VAL A 137 19.67 3.74 0.46
CA VAL A 137 20.94 4.21 -0.09
C VAL A 137 20.64 5.35 -1.03
N HIS A 138 21.36 6.46 -0.88
CA HIS A 138 21.30 7.61 -1.78
C HIS A 138 22.59 7.65 -2.59
N PHE A 139 22.53 7.43 -3.90
CA PHE A 139 23.70 7.51 -4.78
C PHE A 139 23.76 8.89 -5.42
N ALA A 140 24.62 9.78 -4.93
CA ALA A 140 24.69 11.15 -5.44
C ALA A 140 26.04 11.55 -6.01
N SER A 141 26.05 12.49 -6.96
CA SER A 141 27.28 12.98 -7.62
C SER A 141 28.35 13.45 -6.63
N LYS A 142 27.95 14.02 -5.50
CA LYS A 142 28.84 14.51 -4.45
C LYS A 142 28.38 14.05 -3.09
N THR A 143 29.36 13.74 -2.25
CA THR A 143 29.14 13.36 -0.86
C THR A 143 29.13 14.56 0.05
N ASP A 144 28.13 14.62 0.91
CA ASP A 144 28.05 15.50 2.07
C ASP A 144 27.18 14.83 3.16
N PRO A 145 26.83 15.51 4.27
CA PRO A 145 25.98 14.92 5.31
C PRO A 145 24.56 14.55 4.85
N GLU A 146 24.06 15.13 3.76
CA GLU A 146 22.70 14.94 3.23
C GLU A 146 22.66 14.13 1.92
N ALA A 147 23.80 13.86 1.28
CA ALA A 147 23.88 13.15 0.01
C ALA A 147 25.04 12.14 -0.08
N ASN A 148 24.86 11.12 -0.91
CA ASN A 148 25.79 10.01 -1.13
C ASN A 148 26.11 9.22 0.14
N GLN A 149 25.05 8.79 0.84
CA GLN A 149 25.14 8.07 2.12
C GLN A 149 24.10 6.95 2.18
N ILE A 150 24.22 6.12 3.22
CA ILE A 150 23.15 5.24 3.68
C ILE A 150 22.42 5.99 4.79
N PHE A 151 21.09 6.07 4.67
CA PHE A 151 20.21 6.80 5.56
C PHE A 151 19.18 5.88 6.21
N ILE A 152 18.75 6.26 7.42
CA ILE A 152 17.58 5.74 8.09
C ILE A 152 16.53 6.84 8.21
N VAL A 153 15.26 6.50 7.93
CA VAL A 153 14.08 7.28 8.30
C VAL A 153 13.39 6.52 9.42
N ASN A 154 13.31 7.14 10.60
CA ASN A 154 12.74 6.54 11.81
C ASN A 154 11.98 7.62 12.60
N GLU A 155 10.77 7.93 12.14
CA GLU A 155 9.86 8.99 12.65
C GLU A 155 10.40 10.42 12.63
N LYS A 156 11.62 10.62 12.14
CA LYS A 156 12.29 11.91 11.98
C LYS A 156 12.90 12.00 10.59
N PRO A 157 13.27 13.21 10.12
CA PRO A 157 14.02 13.37 8.89
C PRO A 157 15.22 12.42 8.81
N PHE A 158 15.63 12.11 7.59
CA PHE A 158 16.72 11.18 7.32
C PHE A 158 17.92 11.39 8.26
N THR A 159 18.46 10.30 8.79
CA THR A 159 19.67 10.30 9.61
C THR A 159 20.72 9.46 8.91
N LYS A 160 21.91 10.03 8.71
CA LYS A 160 23.05 9.30 8.13
C LYS A 160 23.48 8.18 9.06
N ILE A 161 23.64 6.96 8.53
CA ILE A 161 24.16 5.79 9.27
C ILE A 161 25.41 5.17 8.63
N SER A 162 25.84 5.67 7.47
CA SER A 162 27.07 5.18 6.82
C SER A 162 28.32 5.49 7.66
N THR A 163 29.12 4.45 7.88
CA THR A 163 30.44 4.51 8.54
C THR A 163 31.58 4.69 7.54
N LYS A 164 31.34 4.37 6.26
CA LYS A 164 32.22 4.62 5.13
C LYS A 164 31.39 5.08 3.93
N THR A 165 31.91 6.02 3.16
CA THR A 165 31.39 6.43 1.84
C THR A 165 32.53 6.90 0.92
N THR A 166 32.30 6.94 -0.39
CA THR A 166 33.21 7.53 -1.38
C THR A 166 33.06 9.06 -1.43
N ALA A 167 33.73 9.73 -2.36
CA ALA A 167 33.54 11.17 -2.60
C ALA A 167 32.23 11.48 -3.37
N GLY A 168 31.61 10.50 -4.00
CA GLY A 168 30.43 10.65 -4.85
C GLY A 168 30.27 9.49 -5.84
N SER A 169 29.15 9.48 -6.54
CA SER A 169 28.83 8.55 -7.62
C SER A 169 29.05 9.24 -8.97
N HIS A 170 29.89 8.68 -9.85
CA HIS A 170 30.21 9.29 -11.14
C HIS A 170 29.17 8.93 -12.22
N TRP A 171 27.99 9.55 -12.15
CA TRP A 171 26.84 9.25 -13.01
C TRP A 171 27.02 9.45 -14.52
N GLY A 172 27.99 10.29 -14.94
CA GLY A 172 28.15 10.65 -16.34
C GLY A 172 26.87 11.23 -16.98
N GLN A 173 26.72 11.04 -18.29
CA GLN A 173 25.51 11.37 -19.05
C GLN A 173 25.09 10.15 -19.87
N ASN A 174 23.84 9.72 -19.76
CA ASN A 174 23.33 8.52 -20.42
C ASN A 174 24.23 7.28 -20.20
N GLN A 175 24.71 7.11 -18.95
CA GLN A 175 25.56 5.98 -18.57
C GLN A 175 24.80 5.07 -17.61
N TRP A 176 24.88 3.78 -17.89
CA TRP A 176 24.37 2.73 -17.01
C TRP A 176 25.44 2.37 -15.99
N HIS A 177 25.04 2.36 -14.72
CA HIS A 177 25.88 2.00 -13.59
C HIS A 177 25.37 0.74 -12.94
N ARG A 178 26.29 -0.14 -12.54
CA ARG A 178 25.93 -1.35 -11.78
C ARG A 178 25.98 -1.04 -10.31
N VAL A 179 24.94 -1.43 -9.60
CA VAL A 179 24.88 -1.28 -8.14
C VAL A 179 24.52 -2.58 -7.47
N ARG A 180 24.98 -2.70 -6.23
CA ARG A 180 24.65 -3.82 -5.35
C ARG A 180 24.43 -3.31 -3.94
N VAL A 181 23.38 -3.77 -3.29
CA VAL A 181 23.13 -3.56 -1.86
C VAL A 181 23.02 -4.93 -1.22
N GLN A 182 23.85 -5.20 -0.23
CA GLN A 182 23.81 -6.42 0.56
C GLN A 182 23.52 -6.06 2.01
N ARG A 183 22.55 -6.74 2.59
CA ARG A 183 22.28 -6.71 4.02
C ARG A 183 22.36 -8.13 4.58
N ILE A 184 23.20 -8.33 5.59
CA ILE A 184 23.29 -9.58 6.37
C ILE A 184 23.30 -9.21 7.85
N GLY A 185 22.25 -9.60 8.56
CA GLY A 185 21.97 -9.14 9.92
C GLY A 185 21.85 -7.61 9.98
N ASN A 186 22.75 -7.00 10.75
CA ASN A 186 22.84 -5.54 10.89
C ASN A 186 23.84 -4.89 9.92
N LYS A 187 24.64 -5.67 9.18
CA LYS A 187 25.66 -5.14 8.28
C LYS A 187 25.08 -4.81 6.93
N ILE A 188 25.33 -3.60 6.45
CA ILE A 188 24.90 -3.11 5.15
C ILE A 188 26.15 -2.75 4.35
N SER A 189 26.27 -3.29 3.14
CA SER A 189 27.35 -3.02 2.20
C SER A 189 26.78 -2.63 0.85
N VAL A 190 27.36 -1.59 0.25
CA VAL A 190 26.86 -1.00 -1.00
C VAL A 190 28.02 -0.88 -1.97
N TRP A 191 27.82 -1.29 -3.21
CA TRP A 191 28.76 -1.13 -4.31
C TRP A 191 28.14 -0.29 -5.43
N PHE A 192 28.99 0.46 -6.11
CA PHE A 192 28.66 1.28 -7.28
C PHE A 192 29.82 1.15 -8.28
N ASP A 193 29.54 0.58 -9.45
CA ASP A 193 30.45 0.16 -10.53
C ASP A 193 31.57 -0.82 -10.12
N ASP A 194 32.43 -0.46 -9.17
CA ASP A 194 33.37 -1.39 -8.56
C ASP A 194 32.60 -2.40 -7.70
N MET A 195 32.41 -3.61 -8.21
CA MET A 195 31.74 -4.72 -7.51
C MET A 195 32.68 -5.51 -6.58
N THR A 196 33.90 -5.02 -6.37
CA THR A 196 34.91 -5.61 -5.49
C THR A 196 34.94 -4.86 -4.16
N THR A 197 35.11 -3.53 -4.19
CA THR A 197 35.23 -2.71 -2.99
C THR A 197 33.91 -1.99 -2.67
N PRO A 198 33.35 -2.15 -1.46
CA PRO A 198 32.15 -1.42 -1.08
C PRO A 198 32.40 0.10 -1.11
N ALA A 199 31.55 0.80 -1.86
CA ALA A 199 31.46 2.24 -1.92
C ALA A 199 30.93 2.82 -0.60
N MET A 200 29.95 2.15 0.03
CA MET A 200 29.43 2.53 1.34
C MET A 200 29.28 1.33 2.27
N LEU A 201 29.44 1.58 3.57
CA LEU A 201 29.21 0.62 4.66
C LEU A 201 28.36 1.26 5.75
N ALA A 202 27.50 0.48 6.39
CA ALA A 202 26.77 0.86 7.60
C ALA A 202 26.52 -0.37 8.48
N GLU A 203 26.21 -0.13 9.75
CA GLU A 203 25.74 -1.14 10.70
C GLU A 203 24.55 -0.61 11.48
N ASP A 204 23.37 -1.21 11.30
CA ASP A 204 22.13 -0.81 11.99
C ASP A 204 21.14 -1.98 12.05
N ALA A 205 20.42 -2.10 13.18
CA ALA A 205 19.48 -3.19 13.44
C ALA A 205 18.05 -2.70 13.74
N SER A 206 17.74 -1.42 13.51
CA SER A 206 16.47 -0.79 13.87
C SER A 206 15.26 -1.45 13.19
N PHE A 207 15.39 -1.89 11.94
CA PHE A 207 14.30 -2.54 11.20
C PHE A 207 14.66 -3.95 10.77
N GLY A 208 13.77 -4.92 11.02
CA GLY A 208 13.92 -6.30 10.56
C GLY A 208 13.60 -6.48 9.07
N ALA A 209 12.91 -7.57 8.73
CA ALA A 209 12.45 -7.82 7.38
C ALA A 209 11.49 -6.71 6.90
N GLY A 210 11.63 -6.25 5.67
CA GLY A 210 10.78 -5.20 5.11
C GLY A 210 10.77 -5.21 3.59
N TYR A 211 10.00 -4.30 3.00
CA TYR A 211 9.92 -4.19 1.55
C TYR A 211 11.22 -3.62 0.96
N LEU A 212 11.46 -3.94 -0.31
CA LEU A 212 12.54 -3.37 -1.13
C LEU A 212 11.96 -2.44 -2.18
N GLY A 213 12.74 -1.45 -2.65
CA GLY A 213 12.26 -0.57 -3.70
C GLY A 213 13.32 0.30 -4.36
N PHE A 214 12.83 1.14 -5.26
CA PHE A 214 13.57 2.02 -6.14
C PHE A 214 13.01 3.43 -6.06
N GLY A 215 13.78 4.43 -6.44
CA GLY A 215 13.29 5.79 -6.43
C GLY A 215 14.36 6.83 -6.51
N SER A 216 14.01 8.01 -6.05
CA SER A 216 14.91 9.15 -5.99
C SER A 216 14.41 10.13 -4.93
N TYR A 217 15.32 10.95 -4.43
CA TYR A 217 14.96 12.07 -3.60
C TYR A 217 14.08 13.06 -4.39
N ASN A 218 14.56 13.51 -5.56
CA ASN A 218 13.89 14.52 -6.40
C ASN A 218 14.42 14.61 -7.85
N ASP A 219 14.93 13.51 -8.39
CA ASP A 219 15.47 13.38 -9.74
C ASP A 219 14.76 12.28 -10.56
N SER A 220 15.08 12.22 -11.86
CA SER A 220 14.59 11.21 -12.79
C SER A 220 15.67 10.18 -13.13
N GLY A 221 15.24 8.98 -13.52
CA GLY A 221 16.14 7.92 -13.97
C GLY A 221 15.45 6.62 -14.29
N MET A 222 16.24 5.61 -14.62
CA MET A 222 15.78 4.31 -15.08
C MET A 222 16.43 3.20 -14.26
N PHE A 223 15.66 2.14 -14.02
CA PHE A 223 16.05 0.95 -13.28
C PHE A 223 15.88 -0.27 -14.18
N ALA A 224 16.92 -1.09 -14.29
CA ALA A 224 16.95 -2.26 -15.15
C ALA A 224 17.66 -3.45 -14.48
N GLN A 225 17.51 -4.64 -15.06
CA GLN A 225 18.29 -5.83 -14.69
C GLN A 225 18.28 -6.17 -13.19
N VAL A 226 17.14 -5.92 -12.55
CA VAL A 226 17.01 -6.07 -11.10
C VAL A 226 16.98 -7.56 -10.73
N ARG A 227 17.72 -7.94 -9.70
CA ARG A 227 17.71 -9.29 -9.13
C ARG A 227 17.86 -9.20 -7.62
N VAL A 228 17.07 -9.98 -6.90
CA VAL A 228 17.12 -10.09 -5.44
C VAL A 228 17.34 -11.54 -5.06
N TRP A 229 18.41 -11.79 -4.32
CA TRP A 229 18.69 -13.06 -3.69
C TRP A 229 18.55 -12.93 -2.18
N ALA A 230 17.99 -13.96 -1.56
CA ALA A 230 17.86 -14.02 -0.10
C ALA A 230 17.82 -15.49 0.34
N PRO A 231 18.13 -15.79 1.60
CA PRO A 231 18.00 -17.14 2.15
C PRO A 231 16.52 -17.50 2.38
N ALA A 232 15.67 -16.50 2.59
CA ALA A 232 14.23 -16.63 2.73
C ALA A 232 13.54 -15.34 2.27
N VAL A 233 12.26 -15.46 1.93
CA VAL A 233 11.38 -14.34 1.60
C VAL A 233 10.03 -14.56 2.29
N GLU A 234 9.47 -13.50 2.84
CA GLU A 234 8.10 -13.49 3.36
C GLU A 234 7.19 -12.99 2.24
N GLU A 235 6.44 -13.88 1.59
CA GLU A 235 5.39 -13.47 0.66
C GLU A 235 4.19 -12.92 1.43
N VAL A 236 3.68 -11.77 0.99
CA VAL A 236 2.57 -11.08 1.64
C VAL A 236 1.55 -10.61 0.62
N GLU A 237 0.31 -10.42 1.07
CA GLU A 237 -0.68 -9.74 0.24
C GLU A 237 -0.19 -8.33 -0.12
N ARG A 238 -0.37 -7.95 -1.39
CA ARG A 238 0.06 -6.65 -1.89
C ARG A 238 -0.59 -5.52 -1.09
N ASN A 239 0.22 -4.70 -0.42
CA ASN A 239 -0.26 -3.49 0.20
C ASN A 239 -0.42 -2.35 -0.84
N ARG A 240 -1.68 -2.06 -1.21
CA ARG A 240 -2.07 -1.02 -2.18
C ARG A 240 -2.35 0.36 -1.57
N ASP A 241 -2.28 0.46 -0.25
CA ASP A 241 -2.65 1.66 0.49
C ASP A 241 -1.46 2.23 1.29
N LEU A 242 -0.26 1.68 1.08
CA LEU A 242 0.93 2.00 1.87
C LEU A 242 1.27 3.50 1.86
N PHE A 243 1.15 4.15 0.71
CA PHE A 243 1.42 5.59 0.53
C PHE A 243 0.16 6.44 0.51
N LYS A 244 -1.03 5.83 0.55
CA LYS A 244 -2.24 6.61 0.73
C LYS A 244 -2.18 7.21 2.12
N ALA A 245 -2.44 8.51 2.22
CA ALA A 245 -2.76 9.08 3.51
C ALA A 245 -3.87 8.20 4.08
N LYS A 246 -3.63 7.56 5.23
CA LYS A 246 -4.74 7.04 6.01
C LYS A 246 -5.66 8.25 6.12
N ALA A 247 -6.82 8.20 5.46
CA ALA A 247 -7.90 9.10 5.81
C ALA A 247 -7.92 9.02 7.33
N ALA A 248 -7.82 10.15 8.02
CA ALA A 248 -7.88 10.16 9.46
C ALA A 248 -9.21 9.51 9.84
N THR A 249 -9.22 8.18 9.98
CA THR A 249 -10.05 7.51 10.93
C THR A 249 -9.54 8.15 12.20
N ARG A 250 -10.21 9.22 12.61
CA ARG A 250 -10.29 9.51 14.02
C ARG A 250 -10.66 8.16 14.60
N SER A 251 -9.70 7.51 15.25
CA SER A 251 -9.98 6.68 16.40
C SER A 251 -10.53 7.62 17.47
N ALA A 252 -11.68 8.22 17.20
CA ALA A 252 -12.54 8.80 18.19
C ALA A 252 -13.50 7.67 18.47
N PHE A 253 -13.15 6.81 19.41
CA PHE A 253 -14.03 6.16 20.38
C PHE A 253 -13.20 5.09 21.13
N ASP A 254 -12.43 5.54 22.12
CA ASP A 254 -11.97 4.70 23.24
C ASP A 254 -13.08 4.53 24.30
N GLY A 255 -14.29 5.02 24.00
CA GLY A 255 -15.47 4.81 24.81
C GLY A 255 -16.27 3.63 24.27
N GLU A 256 -16.72 2.75 25.18
CA GLU A 256 -17.71 1.70 24.87
C GLU A 256 -18.81 2.25 23.96
N PHE A 257 -19.07 1.56 22.84
CA PHE A 257 -20.28 1.80 22.06
C PHE A 257 -21.49 1.52 22.95
N ARG A 258 -22.19 2.59 23.36
CA ARG A 258 -23.45 2.48 24.08
C ARG A 258 -24.59 2.74 23.09
N PRO A 259 -25.49 1.76 22.87
CA PRO A 259 -26.61 1.96 21.97
C PRO A 259 -27.50 3.10 22.50
N LEU A 260 -27.75 4.11 21.65
CA LEU A 260 -28.66 5.22 21.95
C LEU A 260 -30.11 4.76 22.02
N PHE A 261 -30.45 3.71 21.26
CA PHE A 261 -31.74 3.05 21.31
C PHE A 261 -31.60 1.69 21.98
N LYS A 262 -32.31 1.51 23.10
CA LYS A 262 -32.50 0.20 23.72
C LYS A 262 -33.84 -0.33 23.23
N SER A 263 -33.84 -1.49 22.58
CA SER A 263 -35.05 -2.11 22.02
C SER A 263 -36.19 -2.11 23.06
N GLY A 264 -37.36 -1.61 22.68
CA GLY A 264 -38.57 -1.65 23.50
C GLY A 264 -38.94 -0.36 24.25
N SER A 265 -38.16 0.72 24.18
CA SER A 265 -38.58 2.02 24.75
C SER A 265 -38.10 3.24 23.95
N LEU A 266 -38.96 4.25 23.82
CA LEU A 266 -38.61 5.60 23.34
C LEU A 266 -38.08 6.50 24.47
N GLY A 267 -37.73 5.93 25.63
CA GLY A 267 -37.14 6.68 26.74
C GLY A 267 -35.89 7.46 26.31
N GLY A 268 -35.89 8.78 26.51
CA GLY A 268 -34.81 9.68 26.08
C GLY A 268 -35.01 10.30 24.70
N TRP A 269 -36.01 9.85 23.93
CA TRP A 269 -36.39 10.40 22.63
C TRP A 269 -37.54 11.40 22.77
N ARG A 270 -37.53 12.45 21.95
CA ARG A 270 -38.55 13.50 21.94
C ARG A 270 -38.86 13.93 20.51
N ALA A 271 -40.13 14.01 20.17
CA ALA A 271 -40.62 14.61 18.94
C ALA A 271 -41.62 15.73 19.26
N LEU A 272 -41.93 16.55 18.25
CA LEU A 272 -42.98 17.56 18.35
C LEU A 272 -44.34 16.90 18.62
N ASN A 273 -44.61 15.75 17.99
CA ASN A 273 -45.74 14.90 18.30
C ASN A 273 -45.28 13.45 18.51
N MET A 274 -45.31 12.97 19.76
CA MET A 274 -44.89 11.60 20.08
C MET A 274 -45.86 10.53 19.57
N SER A 275 -47.11 10.87 19.24
CA SER A 275 -48.08 9.91 18.71
C SER A 275 -47.78 9.47 17.27
N ASP A 276 -46.86 10.16 16.58
CA ASP A 276 -46.36 9.78 15.26
C ASP A 276 -45.29 8.67 15.34
N TRP A 277 -44.83 8.29 16.54
CA TRP A 277 -43.67 7.41 16.73
C TRP A 277 -44.03 6.19 17.59
N SER A 278 -43.74 5.00 17.06
CA SER A 278 -43.92 3.71 17.75
C SER A 278 -42.62 2.90 17.73
N ILE A 279 -42.59 1.80 18.47
CA ILE A 279 -41.56 0.76 18.34
C ILE A 279 -42.23 -0.51 17.83
N GLU A 280 -41.77 -0.99 16.69
CA GLU A 280 -42.24 -2.19 16.02
C GLU A 280 -41.03 -2.98 15.55
N ASP A 281 -41.04 -4.31 15.72
CA ASP A 281 -39.95 -5.20 15.32
C ASP A 281 -38.55 -4.75 15.80
N SER A 282 -38.48 -4.21 17.02
CA SER A 282 -37.25 -3.64 17.59
C SER A 282 -36.65 -2.48 16.78
N ALA A 283 -37.47 -1.75 16.03
CA ALA A 283 -37.11 -0.53 15.32
C ALA A 283 -38.05 0.62 15.72
N ILE A 284 -37.52 1.85 15.74
CA ILE A 284 -38.34 3.04 15.87
C ILE A 284 -39.03 3.30 14.53
N ARG A 285 -40.35 3.47 14.54
CA ARG A 285 -41.16 3.71 13.35
C ARG A 285 -41.90 5.04 13.44
N GLY A 286 -41.78 5.87 12.41
CA GLY A 286 -42.62 7.05 12.21
C GLY A 286 -43.83 6.68 11.33
N GLN A 287 -45.05 7.05 11.74
CA GLN A 287 -46.26 6.75 10.99
C GLN A 287 -47.17 7.98 10.87
N SER A 288 -47.70 8.18 9.66
CA SER A 288 -48.79 9.12 9.37
C SER A 288 -50.05 8.33 9.04
N ASN A 289 -51.21 8.75 9.52
CA ASN A 289 -52.48 8.08 9.21
C ASN A 289 -53.64 9.09 9.06
N PRO A 290 -54.80 8.70 8.50
CA PRO A 290 -55.91 9.63 8.28
C PRO A 290 -56.49 10.27 9.55
N ARG A 291 -56.31 9.66 10.73
CA ARG A 291 -56.73 10.23 12.03
C ARG A 291 -55.67 11.14 12.65
N ASN A 292 -54.42 11.03 12.20
CA ASN A 292 -53.29 11.85 12.62
C ASN A 292 -52.35 12.09 11.42
N PRO A 293 -52.74 12.98 10.48
CA PRO A 293 -51.99 13.22 9.26
C PRO A 293 -50.74 14.06 9.55
N CYS A 294 -49.60 13.63 9.01
CA CYS A 294 -48.34 14.36 9.11
C CYS A 294 -48.37 15.60 8.21
N ALA A 295 -48.87 16.72 8.76
CA ALA A 295 -49.04 17.98 8.05
C ALA A 295 -47.77 18.85 7.97
N LEU A 296 -46.74 18.51 8.76
CA LEU A 296 -45.47 19.23 8.87
C LEU A 296 -44.30 18.24 8.98
N ASN A 297 -43.08 18.71 8.72
CA ASN A 297 -41.87 17.90 8.94
C ASN A 297 -41.75 17.54 10.43
N GLN A 298 -41.73 16.25 10.73
CA GLN A 298 -41.53 15.72 12.08
C GLN A 298 -40.08 15.30 12.28
N PHE A 299 -39.56 15.55 13.48
CA PHE A 299 -38.22 15.15 13.89
C PHE A 299 -38.31 14.42 15.24
N LEU A 300 -37.57 13.32 15.38
CA LEU A 300 -37.37 12.63 16.64
C LEU A 300 -35.93 12.86 17.09
N VAL A 301 -35.74 13.35 18.31
CA VAL A 301 -34.45 13.79 18.85
C VAL A 301 -34.14 13.06 20.14
N CYS A 302 -32.97 12.44 20.24
CA CYS A 302 -32.49 11.81 21.47
C CYS A 302 -31.75 12.82 22.36
N ARG A 303 -32.13 12.93 23.64
CA ARG A 303 -31.38 13.68 24.66
C ARG A 303 -30.67 12.70 25.61
N THR A 304 -29.35 12.75 25.64
CA THR A 304 -28.57 12.08 26.70
C THR A 304 -28.74 12.81 28.04
N PRO A 305 -28.86 12.12 29.19
CA PRO A 305 -28.92 12.75 30.49
C PRO A 305 -27.69 13.64 30.74
N ALA A 306 -27.91 14.87 31.21
CA ALA A 306 -26.83 15.78 31.58
C ALA A 306 -26.11 15.24 32.83
N GLY A 307 -24.93 14.63 32.65
CA GLY A 307 -24.20 14.05 33.77
C GLY A 307 -22.78 13.53 33.50
N THR A 308 -22.23 13.64 32.29
CA THR A 308 -20.83 13.31 32.02
C THR A 308 -20.14 14.46 31.33
N ARG A 309 -18.97 14.82 31.88
CA ARG A 309 -18.18 16.02 31.60
C ARG A 309 -18.18 16.44 30.13
N SER A 310 -18.40 17.73 29.94
CA SER A 310 -18.42 18.47 28.69
C SER A 310 -17.22 18.14 27.79
N ASN A 311 -17.48 17.47 26.69
CA ASN A 311 -16.67 17.56 25.49
C ASN A 311 -16.93 18.97 24.88
N PRO A 312 -15.93 19.84 24.71
CA PRO A 312 -16.15 21.25 24.33
C PRO A 312 -16.75 21.46 22.92
N GLY A 313 -16.97 20.38 22.14
CA GLY A 313 -17.54 20.44 20.80
C GLY A 313 -19.06 20.22 20.67
N LEU A 314 -19.78 19.90 21.76
CA LEU A 314 -21.23 19.62 21.70
C LEU A 314 -22.01 20.66 22.51
N ARG A 315 -22.14 21.87 21.96
CA ARG A 315 -23.20 22.80 22.39
C ARG A 315 -24.41 22.57 21.49
N ASN A 316 -25.50 22.12 22.11
CA ASN A 316 -26.87 22.05 21.56
C ASN A 316 -26.94 21.49 20.13
N GLY A 317 -27.14 20.17 20.04
CA GLY A 317 -27.27 19.43 18.79
C GLY A 317 -28.31 20.01 17.83
N ILE A 318 -27.84 20.87 16.94
CA ILE A 318 -28.36 20.99 15.58
C ILE A 318 -27.36 20.20 14.74
N LEU A 319 -27.82 19.11 14.14
CA LEU A 319 -27.01 18.33 13.21
C LEU A 319 -26.80 19.19 11.95
N LEU A 320 -25.70 19.94 11.89
CA LEU A 320 -25.21 20.50 10.63
C LEU A 320 -24.76 19.33 9.76
N GLY A 321 -25.36 19.25 8.57
CA GLY A 321 -25.43 18.06 7.75
C GLY A 321 -24.08 17.49 7.34
N PHE A 322 -23.98 16.17 7.39
CA PHE A 322 -23.14 15.39 6.50
C PHE A 322 -23.89 14.10 6.15
N GLU A 323 -24.01 13.84 4.85
CA GLU A 323 -24.45 12.56 4.30
C GLU A 323 -23.52 11.45 4.80
N THR A 324 -24.06 10.48 5.54
CA THR A 324 -23.49 9.13 5.57
C THR A 324 -24.58 8.15 5.98
N ALA A 325 -24.73 7.12 5.16
CA ALA A 325 -25.85 6.20 5.14
C ALA A 325 -25.96 5.35 6.42
N LEU A 326 -27.17 5.29 6.98
CA LEU A 326 -27.60 4.15 7.80
C LEU A 326 -28.48 3.26 6.92
N SER A 327 -27.86 2.32 6.21
CA SER A 327 -28.60 1.29 5.49
C SER A 327 -28.99 0.18 6.47
N THR A 328 -30.22 0.20 6.96
CA THR A 328 -30.87 -1.00 7.50
C THR A 328 -32.36 -0.96 7.17
N ALA A 329 -32.71 -1.73 6.13
CA ALA A 329 -34.01 -2.24 5.71
C ALA A 329 -35.27 -1.40 6.05
N ILE A 330 -35.65 -0.48 5.16
CA ILE A 330 -37.04 -0.04 5.01
C ILE A 330 -37.66 -0.84 3.86
N HIS A 331 -38.43 -1.88 4.18
CA HIS A 331 -39.32 -2.53 3.21
C HIS A 331 -40.65 -1.75 3.17
N ALA A 332 -40.80 -0.86 2.19
CA ALA A 332 -42.10 -0.27 1.88
C ALA A 332 -42.87 -1.22 0.94
N ARG A 333 -43.78 -2.03 1.49
CA ARG A 333 -44.77 -2.76 0.70
C ARG A 333 -45.97 -1.84 0.45
N ALA A 334 -45.99 -1.15 -0.68
CA ALA A 334 -47.19 -0.46 -1.15
C ALA A 334 -48.15 -1.51 -1.75
N ARG A 335 -49.28 -1.79 -1.10
CA ARG A 335 -50.42 -2.44 -1.75
C ARG A 335 -51.49 -1.38 -2.04
N GLY A 336 -51.59 -1.05 -3.33
CA GLY A 336 -52.78 -0.67 -4.09
C GLY A 336 -53.79 0.31 -3.49
N TYR A 337 -53.83 1.51 -4.07
CA TYR A 337 -55.07 1.99 -4.67
C TYR A 337 -54.74 2.83 -5.91
N THR A 338 -55.19 2.35 -7.07
CA THR A 338 -55.22 3.07 -8.33
C THR A 338 -56.34 4.11 -8.30
N ASP A 339 -56.06 5.37 -8.60
CA ASP A 339 -56.67 6.06 -9.76
C ASP A 339 -56.05 7.46 -9.99
N ARG A 340 -55.79 7.75 -11.27
CA ARG A 340 -55.68 9.05 -11.97
C ARG A 340 -54.92 10.25 -11.36
N GLY A 341 -54.06 10.83 -12.22
CA GLY A 341 -54.01 12.28 -12.43
C GLY A 341 -52.71 12.98 -12.02
N ASP A 342 -52.13 13.66 -13.01
CA ASP A 342 -51.04 14.64 -13.01
C ASP A 342 -50.54 15.31 -11.72
N SER A 343 -49.25 15.70 -11.83
CA SER A 343 -48.60 16.92 -11.33
C SER A 343 -47.58 16.79 -10.20
N ALA A 344 -46.44 17.44 -10.43
CA ALA A 344 -45.30 17.55 -9.57
C ALA A 344 -45.58 18.48 -8.38
N LEU A 345 -45.70 17.95 -7.16
CA LEU A 345 -45.49 18.70 -5.91
C LEU A 345 -44.99 17.74 -4.80
N GLY A 346 -43.94 18.17 -4.08
CA GLY A 346 -43.34 17.43 -2.99
C GLY A 346 -44.29 17.21 -1.82
N GLY A 347 -44.72 15.97 -1.62
CA GLY A 347 -45.43 15.55 -0.40
C GLY A 347 -44.48 15.39 0.80
N PRO A 348 -45.02 15.43 2.04
CA PRO A 348 -44.25 15.29 3.27
C PRO A 348 -43.49 13.97 3.32
N ARG A 349 -42.22 14.01 3.75
CA ARG A 349 -41.34 12.85 3.87
C ARG A 349 -40.95 12.64 5.33
N VAL A 350 -41.14 11.44 5.84
CA VAL A 350 -40.58 11.03 7.14
C VAL A 350 -39.11 10.67 6.91
N ARG A 351 -38.19 11.37 7.58
CA ARG A 351 -36.76 11.02 7.64
C ARG A 351 -36.38 10.75 9.09
N VAL A 352 -35.73 9.63 9.32
CA VAL A 352 -35.09 9.30 10.60
C VAL A 352 -33.64 9.77 10.49
N PHE A 353 -33.17 10.58 11.44
CA PHE A 353 -31.79 11.08 11.53
C PHE A 353 -31.10 10.52 12.76
#